data_AF-A0A8T7GNB5-F1
#
_entry.id   AF-A0A8T7GNB5-F1
#
_cell.length_a   1.000
_cell.length_b   1.000
_cell.length_c   1.000
_cell.angle_alpha   90.00
_cell.angle_beta   90.00
_cell.angle_gamma   90.00
#
_symmetry.space_group_name_H-M   'P 1'
#
loop_
_entity.id
_entity.type
_entity.pdbx_description
1 polymer ?
#
loop_
_entity_poly.entity_id
_entity_poly.type
_entity_poly.pdbx_seq_one_letter_code
_entity_poly.pdbx_strand_id
1 'polypeptide(L)'
;MSGGSFEERVRKLLEKIRSIKEQLEDVALDEMSEAHAYMEMAKLCGDDETRWSLFLIALDSLLHREIAWALLRALAEAETLAKEVTVHAKAGGVDREKLAELVKMHRSIEEFAESSYRGLVELAEPGTTLRKLLELLAEEEVKHERLVDAVLQRLGSGRGGGC
;
A
#
# COMPACT_ATOMS: atom_id res chain seq x y z
N MET A 1 19.20 9.97 15.99
CA MET A 1 17.74 10.18 15.93
C MET A 1 17.11 9.32 17.01
N SER A 2 16.56 9.93 18.06
CA SER A 2 15.89 9.24 19.15
C SER A 2 14.53 8.70 18.68
N GLY A 3 14.57 7.60 17.92
CA GLY A 3 13.37 6.86 17.55
C GLY A 3 12.83 6.16 18.79
N GLY A 4 11.58 6.46 19.15
CA GLY A 4 10.89 5.80 20.26
C GLY A 4 10.91 4.28 20.15
N SER A 5 10.55 3.59 21.25
CA SER A 5 10.49 2.13 21.28
C SER A 5 9.62 1.57 20.14
N PHE A 6 9.82 0.31 19.75
CA PHE A 6 8.97 -0.34 18.75
C PHE A 6 7.48 -0.17 19.09
N GLU A 7 7.12 -0.40 20.35
CA GLU A 7 5.75 -0.22 20.86
C GLU A 7 5.26 1.23 20.69
N GLU A 8 6.09 2.23 20.97
CA GLU A 8 5.71 3.64 20.79
C GLU A 8 5.51 3.99 19.31
N ARG A 9 6.35 3.46 18.41
CA ARG A 9 6.22 3.65 16.96
C ARG A 9 4.94 3.00 16.44
N VAL A 10 4.64 1.79 16.88
CA VAL A 10 3.39 1.08 16.52
C VAL A 10 2.17 1.83 17.05
N ARG A 11 2.19 2.30 18.31
CA ARG A 11 1.08 3.09 18.86
C ARG A 11 0.80 4.35 18.02
N LYS A 12 1.82 5.12 17.68
CA LYS A 12 1.69 6.32 16.82
C LYS A 12 1.18 5.97 15.42
N LEU A 13 1.58 4.83 14.86
CA LEU A 13 1.05 4.35 13.59
C LEU A 13 -0.45 4.05 13.70
N LEU A 14 -0.88 3.33 14.73
CA LEU A 14 -2.29 2.98 14.95
C LEU A 14 -3.19 4.19 15.18
N GLU A 15 -2.68 5.24 15.84
CA GLU A 15 -3.39 6.52 15.99
C GLU A 15 -3.60 7.20 14.63
N LYS A 16 -2.58 7.22 13.78
CA LYS A 16 -2.69 7.76 12.42
C LYS A 16 -3.63 6.94 11.54
N ILE A 17 -3.55 5.61 11.61
CA ILE A 17 -4.43 4.71 10.86
C ILE A 17 -5.90 5.01 11.17
N ARG A 18 -6.27 5.19 12.45
CA ARG A 18 -7.64 5.56 12.83
C ARG A 18 -8.09 6.87 12.19
N SER A 19 -7.26 7.91 12.30
CA SER A 19 -7.59 9.22 11.69
C SER A 19 -7.73 9.16 10.17
N ILE A 20 -6.95 8.30 9.49
CA ILE A 20 -7.06 8.11 8.04
C ILE A 20 -8.35 7.36 7.68
N LYS A 21 -8.70 6.31 8.43
CA LYS A 21 -9.93 5.53 8.18
C LYS A 21 -11.18 6.40 8.23
N GLU A 22 -11.28 7.26 9.25
CA GLU A 22 -12.40 8.20 9.39
C GLU A 22 -12.56 9.08 8.14
N GLN A 23 -11.45 9.61 7.60
CA GLN A 23 -11.51 10.46 6.41
C GLN A 23 -11.77 9.68 5.11
N LEU A 24 -11.28 8.44 5.00
CA LEU A 24 -11.46 7.63 3.80
C LEU A 24 -12.90 7.13 3.62
N GLU A 25 -13.65 6.93 4.71
CA GLU A 25 -15.07 6.56 4.62
C GLU A 25 -15.89 7.68 3.96
N ASP A 26 -15.65 8.94 4.36
CA ASP A 26 -16.30 10.10 3.75
C ASP A 26 -15.94 10.21 2.25
N VAL A 27 -14.64 10.10 1.91
CA VAL A 27 -14.18 10.11 0.52
C VAL A 27 -14.86 9.03 -0.32
N ALA A 28 -14.96 7.80 0.20
CA ALA A 28 -15.58 6.70 -0.55
C ALA A 28 -17.07 6.97 -0.85
N LEU A 29 -17.78 7.63 0.05
CA LEU A 29 -19.19 8.01 -0.15
C LEU A 29 -19.33 9.15 -1.15
N ASP A 30 -18.46 10.15 -1.08
CA ASP A 30 -18.46 11.29 -2.00
C ASP A 30 -18.17 10.84 -3.44
N GLU A 31 -17.15 10.00 -3.64
CA GLU A 31 -16.78 9.46 -4.95
C GLU A 31 -17.90 8.64 -5.60
N MET A 32 -18.71 7.95 -4.79
CA MET A 32 -19.89 7.23 -5.30
C MET A 32 -20.94 8.21 -5.87
N SER A 33 -21.15 9.33 -5.20
CA SER A 33 -22.07 10.38 -5.64
C SER A 33 -21.56 11.03 -6.93
N GLU A 34 -20.27 11.35 -6.99
CA GLU A 34 -19.64 11.95 -8.17
C GLU A 34 -19.72 11.04 -9.40
N ALA A 35 -19.38 9.76 -9.25
CA ALA A 35 -19.48 8.77 -10.33
C ALA A 35 -20.90 8.74 -10.93
N HIS A 36 -21.93 8.77 -10.07
CA HIS A 36 -23.31 8.79 -10.52
C HIS A 36 -23.65 10.10 -11.26
N ALA A 37 -23.25 11.24 -10.72
CA ALA A 37 -23.50 12.55 -11.32
C ALA A 37 -22.87 12.69 -12.71
N TYR A 38 -21.58 12.34 -12.86
CA TYR A 38 -20.89 12.39 -14.16
C TYR A 38 -21.48 11.42 -15.18
N MET A 39 -21.90 10.23 -14.74
CA MET A 39 -22.61 9.29 -15.62
C MET A 39 -23.93 9.88 -16.14
N GLU A 40 -24.74 10.50 -15.29
CA GLU A 40 -25.99 11.13 -15.72
C GLU A 40 -25.74 12.31 -16.66
N MET A 41 -24.72 13.13 -16.40
CA MET A 41 -24.31 14.19 -17.32
C MET A 41 -23.87 13.65 -18.68
N ALA A 42 -23.13 12.53 -18.71
CA ALA A 42 -22.72 11.90 -19.96
C ALA A 42 -23.93 11.43 -20.79
N LYS A 43 -24.94 10.84 -20.15
CA LYS A 43 -26.18 10.38 -20.83
C LYS A 43 -26.95 11.52 -21.50
N LEU A 44 -26.94 12.71 -20.90
CA LEU A 44 -27.64 13.89 -21.40
C LEU A 44 -26.84 14.67 -22.44
N CYS A 45 -25.53 14.40 -22.57
CA CYS A 45 -24.65 15.14 -23.46
C CYS A 45 -24.84 14.73 -24.93
N GLY A 46 -25.12 15.70 -25.80
CA GLY A 46 -25.29 15.49 -27.24
C GLY A 46 -23.99 15.51 -28.05
N ASP A 47 -22.89 15.99 -27.46
CA ASP A 47 -21.56 16.09 -28.08
C ASP A 47 -20.70 14.88 -27.70
N ASP A 48 -20.11 14.21 -28.68
CA ASP A 48 -19.43 12.92 -28.47
C ASP A 48 -18.11 13.08 -27.68
N GLU A 49 -17.34 14.14 -27.93
CA GLU A 49 -16.07 14.41 -27.22
C GLU A 49 -16.31 14.77 -25.75
N THR A 50 -17.32 15.61 -25.49
CA THR A 50 -17.73 15.95 -24.13
C THR A 50 -18.31 14.74 -23.42
N ARG A 51 -19.13 13.92 -24.10
CA ARG A 51 -19.68 12.66 -23.55
C ARG A 51 -18.56 11.70 -23.15
N TRP A 52 -17.55 11.54 -24.01
CA TRP A 52 -16.39 10.70 -23.72
C TRP A 52 -15.63 11.20 -22.49
N SER A 53 -15.38 12.51 -22.42
CA SER A 53 -14.71 13.13 -21.27
C SER A 53 -15.48 12.91 -19.96
N LEU A 54 -16.80 13.10 -19.97
CA LEU A 54 -17.65 12.85 -18.79
C LEU A 54 -17.67 11.37 -18.40
N PHE A 55 -17.67 10.46 -19.36
CA PHE A 55 -17.56 9.02 -19.12
C PHE A 55 -16.23 8.65 -18.45
N LEU A 56 -15.11 9.21 -18.91
CA LEU A 56 -13.81 8.98 -18.30
C LEU A 56 -13.75 9.47 -16.85
N ILE A 57 -14.33 10.65 -16.56
CA ILE A 57 -14.40 11.16 -15.18
C ILE A 57 -15.25 10.24 -14.30
N ALA A 58 -16.42 9.79 -14.79
CA ALA A 58 -17.25 8.85 -14.04
C ALA A 58 -16.52 7.53 -13.74
N LEU A 59 -15.72 7.04 -14.69
CA LEU A 59 -14.90 5.84 -14.53
C LEU A 59 -13.79 6.05 -13.47
N ASP A 60 -13.12 7.20 -13.48
CA ASP A 60 -12.12 7.55 -12.47
C ASP A 60 -12.74 7.67 -11.07
N SER A 61 -13.89 8.32 -10.90
CA SER A 61 -14.58 8.40 -9.60
C SER A 61 -15.01 7.02 -9.08
N LEU A 62 -15.46 6.12 -9.96
CA LEU A 62 -15.71 4.72 -9.57
C LEU A 62 -14.44 4.05 -9.05
N LEU A 63 -13.30 4.26 -9.72
CA LEU A 63 -12.03 3.71 -9.30
C LEU A 63 -11.55 4.32 -7.98
N HIS A 64 -11.72 5.64 -7.77
CA HIS A 64 -11.36 6.32 -6.53
C HIS A 64 -12.14 5.76 -5.34
N ARG A 65 -13.44 5.52 -5.51
CA ARG A 65 -14.27 4.82 -4.52
C ARG A 65 -13.70 3.44 -4.18
N GLU A 66 -13.40 2.62 -5.19
CA GLU A 66 -12.87 1.27 -4.94
C GLU A 66 -11.49 1.29 -4.29
N ILE A 67 -10.64 2.25 -4.64
CA ILE A 67 -9.36 2.48 -3.98
C ILE A 67 -9.58 2.87 -2.51
N ALA A 68 -10.49 3.79 -2.20
CA ALA A 68 -10.78 4.17 -0.82
C ALA A 68 -11.25 2.97 0.01
N TRP A 69 -12.14 2.13 -0.52
CA TRP A 69 -12.56 0.89 0.14
C TRP A 69 -11.43 -0.13 0.29
N ALA A 70 -10.56 -0.27 -0.72
CA ALA A 70 -9.40 -1.14 -0.64
C ALA A 70 -8.42 -0.67 0.45
N LEU A 71 -8.19 0.64 0.54
CA LEU A 71 -7.36 1.24 1.59
C LEU A 71 -7.97 1.03 2.97
N LEU A 72 -9.28 1.18 3.15
CA LEU A 72 -9.95 0.89 4.42
C LEU A 72 -9.74 -0.56 4.87
N ARG A 73 -9.86 -1.53 3.96
CA ARG A 73 -9.56 -2.94 4.23
C ARG A 73 -8.10 -3.15 4.60
N ALA A 74 -7.17 -2.61 3.81
CA ALA A 74 -5.74 -2.72 4.06
C ALA A 74 -5.34 -2.11 5.42
N LEU A 75 -5.95 -0.97 5.80
CA LEU A 75 -5.72 -0.32 7.09
C LEU A 75 -6.24 -1.16 8.26
N ALA A 76 -7.37 -1.87 8.10
CA ALA A 76 -7.89 -2.79 9.11
C ALA A 76 -6.98 -4.02 9.29
N GLU A 77 -6.44 -4.55 8.19
CA GLU A 77 -5.46 -5.66 8.23
C GLU A 77 -4.15 -5.20 8.88
N ALA A 78 -3.65 -4.02 8.53
CA ALA A 78 -2.45 -3.44 9.13
C ALA A 78 -2.60 -3.23 10.64
N GLU A 79 -3.79 -2.80 11.10
CA GLU A 79 -4.10 -2.69 12.52
C GLU A 79 -4.05 -4.05 13.23
N THR A 80 -4.60 -5.09 12.61
CA THR A 80 -4.56 -6.47 13.14
C THR A 80 -3.10 -6.96 13.24
N LEU A 81 -2.34 -6.84 12.15
CA LEU A 81 -0.94 -7.25 12.10
C LEU A 81 -0.09 -6.52 13.16
N ALA A 82 -0.27 -5.21 13.30
CA ALA A 82 0.44 -4.42 14.28
C ALA A 82 0.17 -4.88 15.73
N LYS A 83 -1.08 -5.26 16.04
CA LYS A 83 -1.45 -5.81 17.35
C LYS A 83 -0.80 -7.17 17.58
N GLU A 84 -0.84 -8.07 16.61
CA GLU A 84 -0.22 -9.40 16.70
C GLU A 84 1.29 -9.32 16.92
N VAL A 85 2.00 -8.53 16.11
CA VAL A 85 3.46 -8.38 16.24
C VAL A 85 3.82 -7.77 17.61
N THR A 86 3.02 -6.83 18.13
CA THR A 86 3.25 -6.23 19.45
C THR A 86 3.05 -7.23 20.59
N VAL A 87 2.07 -8.13 20.47
CA VAL A 87 1.84 -9.21 21.46
C VAL A 87 3.00 -10.21 21.44
N HIS A 88 3.45 -10.62 20.24
CA HIS A 88 4.50 -11.63 20.07
C HIS A 88 5.92 -11.10 20.30
N ALA A 89 6.15 -9.79 20.27
CA ALA A 89 7.45 -9.18 20.60
C ALA A 89 7.95 -9.53 22.02
N LYS A 90 7.06 -10.04 22.89
CA LYS A 90 7.36 -10.44 24.27
C LYS A 90 7.70 -11.93 24.43
N ALA A 91 7.56 -12.74 23.38
CA ALA A 91 7.92 -14.15 23.39
C ALA A 91 9.43 -14.31 23.07
N GLY A 92 10.21 -14.79 24.04
CA GLY A 92 11.67 -14.85 23.94
C GLY A 92 12.22 -15.93 23.00
N GLY A 93 13.44 -15.68 22.48
CA GLY A 93 14.24 -16.59 21.66
C GLY A 93 14.03 -16.41 20.16
N VAL A 94 14.89 -15.62 19.49
CA VAL A 94 14.89 -15.49 18.03
C VAL A 94 16.09 -16.25 17.47
N ASP A 95 15.82 -17.33 16.73
CA ASP A 95 16.81 -17.96 15.86
C ASP A 95 17.16 -16.99 14.72
N ARG A 96 18.27 -16.28 14.88
CA ARG A 96 18.70 -15.24 13.95
C ARG A 96 19.12 -15.79 12.59
N GLU A 97 19.64 -17.01 12.55
CA GLU A 97 20.05 -17.65 11.30
C GLU A 97 18.81 -18.04 10.50
N LYS A 98 17.85 -18.72 11.13
CA LYS A 98 16.55 -19.02 10.52
C LYS A 98 15.81 -17.76 10.08
N LEU A 99 15.82 -16.69 10.89
CA LEU A 99 15.21 -15.42 10.49
C LEU A 99 15.92 -14.79 9.28
N ALA A 100 17.25 -14.84 9.23
CA ALA A 100 18.01 -14.34 8.09
C ALA A 100 17.70 -15.13 6.81
N GLU A 101 17.61 -16.46 6.89
CA GLU A 101 17.21 -17.30 5.75
C GLU A 101 15.81 -16.96 5.24
N LEU A 102 14.83 -16.83 6.16
CA LEU A 102 13.47 -16.42 5.82
C LEU A 102 13.45 -15.07 5.08
N VAL A 103 14.11 -14.06 5.66
CA VAL A 103 14.18 -12.72 5.04
C VAL A 103 14.85 -12.75 3.67
N LYS A 104 15.88 -13.59 3.49
CA LYS A 104 16.61 -13.71 2.22
C LYS A 104 15.74 -14.28 1.09
N MET A 105 14.88 -15.24 1.40
CA MET A 105 13.91 -15.79 0.43
C MET A 105 12.93 -14.73 -0.06
N HIS A 106 12.51 -13.83 0.82
CA HIS A 106 11.57 -12.77 0.46
C HIS A 106 12.17 -11.73 -0.48
N ARG A 107 13.50 -11.55 -0.52
CA ARG A 107 14.14 -10.63 -1.49
C ARG A 107 13.78 -10.95 -2.94
N SER A 108 13.89 -12.22 -3.34
CA SER A 108 13.53 -12.65 -4.70
C SER A 108 12.04 -12.55 -5.00
N ILE A 109 11.19 -12.56 -3.95
CA ILE A 109 9.75 -12.37 -4.10
C ILE A 109 9.45 -10.90 -4.44
N GLU A 110 10.11 -9.94 -3.78
CA GLU A 110 9.92 -8.52 -4.08
C GLU A 110 10.38 -8.17 -5.51
N GLU A 111 11.53 -8.70 -5.95
CA GLU A 111 12.02 -8.52 -7.33
C GLU A 111 11.02 -9.06 -8.37
N PHE A 112 10.41 -10.22 -8.10
CA PHE A 112 9.38 -10.80 -8.98
C PHE A 112 8.09 -9.98 -8.99
N ALA A 113 7.66 -9.47 -7.83
CA ALA A 113 6.49 -8.61 -7.71
C ALA A 113 6.68 -7.29 -8.46
N GLU A 114 7.84 -6.64 -8.33
CA GLU A 114 8.18 -5.42 -9.08
C GLU A 114 8.04 -5.66 -10.58
N SER A 115 8.67 -6.71 -11.11
CA SER A 115 8.61 -7.03 -12.55
C SER A 115 7.18 -7.28 -13.02
N SER A 116 6.35 -7.91 -12.17
CA SER A 116 4.95 -8.19 -12.48
C SER A 116 4.13 -6.90 -12.59
N TYR A 117 4.30 -5.96 -11.64
CA TYR A 117 3.63 -4.66 -11.70
C TYR A 117 4.09 -3.82 -12.89
N ARG A 118 5.39 -3.82 -13.21
CA ARG A 118 5.90 -3.13 -14.41
C ARG A 118 5.27 -3.66 -15.69
N GLY A 119 5.11 -4.97 -15.81
CA GLY A 119 4.41 -5.57 -16.95
C GLY A 119 2.96 -5.10 -17.06
N LEU A 120 2.27 -4.89 -15.94
CA LEU A 120 0.90 -4.35 -15.93
C LEU A 120 0.84 -2.86 -16.28
N VAL A 121 1.84 -2.06 -15.89
CA VAL A 121 1.93 -0.63 -16.27
C VAL A 121 1.93 -0.46 -17.79
N GLU A 122 2.62 -1.35 -18.51
CA GLU A 122 2.68 -1.32 -19.97
C GLU A 122 1.33 -1.59 -20.64
N LEU A 123 0.43 -2.30 -19.96
CA LEU A 123 -0.92 -2.63 -20.44
C LEU A 123 -1.96 -1.56 -20.06
N ALA A 124 -1.67 -0.70 -19.09
CA ALA A 124 -2.61 0.31 -18.60
C ALA A 124 -2.60 1.58 -19.47
N GLU A 125 -3.80 2.09 -19.74
CA GLU A 125 -4.00 3.29 -20.56
C GLU A 125 -3.25 4.50 -19.95
N PRO A 126 -2.42 5.21 -20.75
CA PRO A 126 -1.71 6.41 -20.30
C PRO A 126 -2.63 7.47 -19.70
N GLY A 127 -2.19 8.11 -18.63
CA GLY A 127 -2.93 9.20 -17.98
C GLY A 127 -4.01 8.76 -16.98
N THR A 128 -4.35 7.47 -16.94
CA THR A 128 -5.36 6.95 -16.00
C THR A 128 -4.85 6.80 -14.57
N THR A 129 -5.79 6.85 -13.61
CA THR A 129 -5.49 6.55 -12.19
C THR A 129 -4.96 5.13 -12.01
N LEU A 130 -5.48 4.16 -12.77
CA LEU A 130 -5.04 2.76 -12.72
C LEU A 130 -3.55 2.63 -13.06
N ARG A 131 -3.08 3.29 -14.10
CA ARG A 131 -1.66 3.27 -14.48
C ARG A 131 -0.79 3.83 -13.36
N LYS A 132 -1.16 4.98 -12.79
CA LYS A 132 -0.43 5.60 -11.66
C LYS A 132 -0.39 4.68 -10.44
N LEU A 133 -1.47 3.96 -10.15
CA LEU A 133 -1.52 3.01 -9.05
C LEU A 133 -0.56 1.84 -9.28
N LEU A 134 -0.51 1.30 -10.49
CA LEU A 134 0.43 0.22 -10.84
C LEU A 134 1.90 0.69 -10.78
N GLU A 135 2.17 1.92 -11.22
CA GLU A 135 3.49 2.55 -11.08
C GLU A 135 3.88 2.69 -9.60
N LEU A 136 2.96 3.16 -8.75
CA LEU A 136 3.16 3.24 -7.30
C LEU A 136 3.45 1.87 -6.69
N LEU A 137 2.70 0.82 -7.08
CA LEU A 137 2.93 -0.53 -6.56
C LEU A 137 4.31 -1.06 -6.94
N ALA A 138 4.76 -0.84 -8.19
CA ALA A 138 6.11 -1.21 -8.60
C ALA A 138 7.19 -0.47 -7.79
N GLU A 139 6.99 0.82 -7.51
CA GLU A 139 7.92 1.61 -6.68
C GLU A 139 7.96 1.12 -5.22
N GLU A 140 6.82 0.66 -4.69
CA GLU A 140 6.73 0.12 -3.34
C GLU A 140 7.52 -1.19 -3.19
N GLU A 141 7.53 -2.06 -4.20
CA GLU A 141 8.34 -3.30 -4.15
C GLU A 141 9.85 -3.01 -4.16
N VAL A 142 10.29 -1.99 -4.89
CA VAL A 142 11.69 -1.50 -4.81
C VAL A 142 12.03 -1.01 -3.41
N LYS A 143 11.08 -0.35 -2.72
CA LYS A 143 11.26 0.06 -1.33
C LYS A 143 11.32 -1.15 -0.40
N HIS A 144 10.49 -2.17 -0.61
CA HIS A 144 10.51 -3.40 0.18
C HIS A 144 11.86 -4.12 0.05
N GLU A 145 12.41 -4.24 -1.16
CA GLU A 145 13.75 -4.84 -1.37
C GLU A 145 14.81 -4.11 -0.52
N ARG A 146 14.82 -2.77 -0.52
CA ARG A 146 15.76 -1.97 0.30
C ARG A 146 15.58 -2.20 1.79
N LEU A 147 14.34 -2.40 2.26
CA LEU A 147 14.05 -2.71 3.66
C LEU A 147 14.52 -4.12 4.02
N VAL A 148 14.31 -5.10 3.15
CA VAL A 148 14.82 -6.47 3.28
C VAL A 148 16.35 -6.46 3.40
N ASP A 149 17.04 -5.74 2.52
CA ASP A 149 18.50 -5.60 2.57
C ASP A 149 18.98 -4.96 3.88
N ALA A 150 18.32 -3.89 4.33
CA ALA A 150 18.65 -3.25 5.60
C ALA A 150 18.43 -4.19 6.81
N VAL A 151 17.43 -5.07 6.76
CA VAL A 151 17.20 -6.10 7.79
C VAL A 151 18.31 -7.15 7.74
N LEU A 152 18.65 -7.68 6.55
CA LEU A 152 19.74 -8.65 6.38
C LEU A 152 21.09 -8.11 6.87
N GLN A 153 21.41 -6.86 6.58
CA GLN A 153 22.62 -6.20 7.07
C GLN A 153 22.67 -6.16 8.60
N ARG A 154 21.55 -5.83 9.27
CA ARG A 154 21.47 -5.83 10.75
C ARG A 154 21.55 -7.24 11.33
N LEU A 155 21.01 -8.23 10.64
CA LEU A 155 21.11 -9.63 11.05
C LEU A 155 22.55 -10.16 10.92
N GLY A 156 23.25 -9.81 9.83
CA GLY A 156 24.63 -10.23 9.54
C GLY A 156 25.73 -9.47 10.29
N SER A 157 25.52 -8.18 10.63
CA SER A 157 26.50 -7.35 11.35
C SER A 157 26.69 -7.74 12.83
N GLY A 158 25.89 -8.69 13.33
CA GLY A 158 25.99 -9.22 14.71
C GLY A 158 27.18 -10.14 14.99
N ARG A 159 28.08 -10.39 14.02
CA ARG A 159 29.24 -11.30 14.16
C ARG A 159 30.53 -10.66 14.73
N GLY A 160 30.47 -9.46 15.31
CA GLY A 160 31.67 -8.69 15.70
C GLY A 160 31.78 -8.25 17.17
N GLY A 161 31.11 -8.92 18.12
CA GLY A 161 31.10 -8.54 19.55
C GLY A 161 31.56 -9.65 20.48
N GLY A 162 32.69 -10.29 20.16
CA GLY A 162 33.38 -11.25 21.03
C GLY A 162 34.86 -10.91 21.06
N CYS A 163 35.26 -10.11 22.06
CA CYS A 163 36.61 -10.05 22.60
C CYS A 163 36.45 -10.08 24.13
#